data_AF-A0A1Y5YAD4-F1
#
_entry.id   AF-A0A1Y5YAD4-F1
#
_cell.length_a   1.000
_cell.length_b   1.000
_cell.length_c   1.000
_cell.angle_alpha   90.00
_cell.angle_beta   90.00
_cell.angle_gamma   90.00
#
_symmetry.space_group_name_H-M   'P 1'
#
loop_
_entity.id
_entity.type
_entity.pdbx_description
1 polymer ?
#
loop_
_entity_poly.entity_id
_entity_poly.type
_entity_poly.pdbx_seq_one_letter_code
_entity_poly.pdbx_strand_id
1 'polypeptide(L)'
;MGANDAIPGAGDDALMIEDHSSLPIVTRLHAWAATLPSFAAEVVSRADITRPHIYTQFAAVPDQVQVARAKVTDWIQRIGLSTAQGQDVVLAADEAVSNAVDHAYPDAPAR
;
A
#
# COMPACT_ATOMS: atom_id res chain seq x y z
N MET A 1 -34.06 13.20 -46.18
CA MET A 1 -35.03 12.75 -45.17
C MET A 1 -34.54 11.41 -44.67
N GLY A 2 -33.90 11.40 -43.51
CA GLY A 2 -33.31 10.23 -42.85
C GLY A 2 -32.80 10.74 -41.50
N ALA A 3 -33.45 10.31 -40.43
CA ALA A 3 -33.42 10.95 -39.12
C ALA A 3 -32.06 10.83 -38.43
N ASN A 4 -31.75 11.90 -37.69
CA ASN A 4 -30.70 12.00 -36.70
C ASN A 4 -31.21 11.36 -35.41
N ASP A 5 -30.47 10.43 -34.82
CA ASP A 5 -30.52 10.19 -33.38
C ASP A 5 -29.15 9.75 -32.89
N ALA A 6 -28.64 10.53 -31.94
CA ALA A 6 -27.34 10.41 -31.31
C ALA A 6 -27.43 9.50 -30.08
N ILE A 7 -26.38 8.73 -29.78
CA ILE A 7 -25.87 8.55 -28.42
C ILE A 7 -24.34 8.41 -28.50
N PRO A 8 -23.56 9.30 -27.85
CA PRO A 8 -22.12 9.13 -27.73
C PRO A 8 -21.86 7.96 -26.78
N GLY A 9 -21.10 6.96 -27.25
CA GLY A 9 -20.64 5.84 -26.45
C GLY A 9 -19.97 6.36 -25.18
N ALA A 10 -20.53 5.91 -24.06
CA ALA A 10 -20.11 6.20 -22.70
C ALA A 10 -18.62 5.90 -22.51
N GLY A 11 -18.00 6.70 -21.65
CA GLY A 11 -16.59 6.61 -21.33
C GLY A 11 -16.17 5.20 -20.90
N ASP A 12 -15.21 4.66 -21.64
CA ASP A 12 -14.18 3.85 -21.02
C ASP A 12 -13.25 4.82 -20.27
N ASP A 13 -13.70 5.28 -19.10
CA ASP A 13 -12.82 5.51 -17.96
C ASP A 13 -12.26 4.14 -17.56
N ALA A 14 -11.48 3.55 -18.46
CA ALA A 14 -10.61 2.44 -18.14
C ALA A 14 -9.71 2.97 -17.05
N LEU A 15 -9.97 2.50 -15.81
CA LEU A 15 -9.17 2.71 -14.62
C LEU A 15 -7.71 2.82 -15.01
N MET A 16 -7.26 4.05 -15.22
CA MET A 16 -5.85 4.37 -15.29
C MET A 16 -5.38 4.00 -13.88
N ILE A 17 -4.86 2.78 -13.72
CA ILE A 17 -3.94 2.52 -12.63
C ILE A 17 -2.78 3.43 -12.96
N GLU A 18 -2.88 4.69 -12.52
CA GLU A 18 -1.83 5.66 -12.64
C GLU A 18 -0.61 4.98 -12.02
N ASP A 19 0.37 4.69 -12.87
CA ASP A 19 1.61 4.07 -12.43
C ASP A 19 2.36 5.09 -11.59
N HIS A 20 1.97 5.18 -10.33
CA HIS A 20 2.53 6.10 -9.37
C HIS A 20 3.93 5.67 -8.94
N SER A 21 4.47 4.56 -9.46
CA SER A 21 5.79 4.04 -9.09
C SER A 21 6.92 5.08 -9.29
N SER A 22 6.73 6.01 -10.22
CA SER A 22 7.65 7.11 -10.56
C SER A 22 7.40 8.43 -9.79
N LEU A 23 6.31 8.54 -9.02
CA LEU A 23 6.01 9.75 -8.26
C LEU A 23 6.85 9.87 -6.98
N PRO A 24 7.07 11.11 -6.48
CA PRO A 24 7.67 11.31 -5.17
C PRO A 24 6.95 10.52 -4.08
N ILE A 25 7.72 9.99 -3.13
CA ILE A 25 7.19 9.16 -2.03
C ILE A 25 6.08 9.86 -1.24
N VAL A 26 6.20 11.17 -1.03
CA VAL A 26 5.19 12.00 -0.36
C VAL A 26 3.86 12.00 -1.12
N THR A 27 3.91 12.09 -2.45
CA THR A 27 2.70 12.07 -3.30
C THR A 27 2.01 10.72 -3.22
N ARG A 28 2.77 9.62 -3.26
CA ARG A 28 2.23 8.27 -3.09
C ARG A 28 1.62 8.04 -1.71
N LEU A 29 2.29 8.51 -0.66
CA LEU A 29 1.78 8.39 0.71
C LEU A 29 0.49 9.16 0.90
N HIS A 30 0.36 10.37 0.35
CA HIS A 30 -0.90 11.13 0.39
C HIS A 30 -2.01 10.45 -0.41
N ALA A 31 -1.71 9.94 -1.61
CA ALA A 31 -2.67 9.19 -2.41
C ALA A 31 -3.17 7.94 -1.67
N TRP A 32 -2.26 7.21 -1.02
CA TRP A 32 -2.62 6.07 -0.18
C TRP A 32 -3.39 6.48 1.08
N ALA A 33 -3.00 7.54 1.78
CA ALA A 33 -3.72 8.02 2.96
C ALA A 33 -5.18 8.37 2.64
N ALA A 34 -5.46 8.89 1.44
CA ALA A 34 -6.81 9.20 0.98
C ALA A 34 -7.72 7.97 0.83
N THR A 35 -7.16 6.75 0.76
CA THR A 35 -7.94 5.50 0.68
C THR A 35 -8.17 4.83 2.04
N LEU A 36 -7.60 5.38 3.12
CA LEU A 36 -7.66 4.78 4.44
C LEU A 36 -8.83 5.33 5.27
N PRO A 37 -9.31 4.58 6.28
CA PRO A 37 -10.15 5.14 7.33
C PRO A 37 -9.48 6.37 7.97
N SER A 38 -10.29 7.35 8.38
CA SER A 38 -9.81 8.67 8.85
C SER A 38 -8.71 8.60 9.92
N PHE A 39 -8.82 7.68 10.89
CA PHE A 39 -7.81 7.50 11.93
C PHE A 39 -6.46 7.03 11.38
N ALA A 40 -6.45 6.15 10.38
CA ALA A 40 -5.22 5.64 9.76
C ALA A 40 -4.65 6.67 8.77
N ALA A 41 -5.52 7.36 8.03
CA ALA A 41 -5.14 8.47 7.16
C ALA A 41 -4.41 9.58 7.94
N GLU A 42 -4.86 9.90 9.16
CA GLU A 42 -4.20 10.88 10.03
C GLU A 42 -2.77 10.45 10.40
N VAL A 43 -2.57 9.18 10.77
CA VAL A 43 -1.24 8.66 11.13
C VAL A 43 -0.26 8.81 9.98
N VAL A 44 -0.68 8.44 8.76
CA VAL A 44 0.17 8.54 7.56
C VAL A 44 0.46 10.01 7.22
N SER A 45 -0.55 10.87 7.29
CA SER A 45 -0.42 12.30 6.94
C SER A 45 0.47 13.07 7.91
N ARG A 46 0.60 12.60 9.16
CA ARG A 46 1.43 13.22 10.21
C ARG A 46 2.81 12.59 10.33
N ALA A 47 3.11 11.54 9.57
CA ALA A 47 4.40 10.87 9.64
C ALA A 47 5.53 11.83 9.21
N ASP A 48 6.60 11.87 10.01
CA ASP A 48 7.80 12.64 9.67
C ASP A 48 8.62 11.91 8.61
N ILE A 49 8.27 12.14 7.35
CA ILE A 49 8.94 11.54 6.18
C ILE A 49 10.33 12.15 5.90
N THR A 50 10.77 13.13 6.69
CA THR A 50 12.14 13.67 6.58
C THR A 50 13.16 12.79 7.31
N ARG A 51 12.69 11.90 8.20
CA ARG A 51 13.51 10.90 8.88
C ARG A 51 13.67 9.65 8.01
N PRO A 52 14.65 8.78 8.30
CA PRO A 52 14.77 7.48 7.63
C PRO A 52 13.46 6.69 7.74
N HIS A 53 12.84 6.42 6.60
CA HIS A 53 11.56 5.73 6.50
C HIS A 53 11.63 4.69 5.38
N ILE A 54 10.67 3.77 5.37
CA ILE A 54 10.42 2.88 4.24
C ILE A 54 8.97 3.00 3.80
N TYR A 55 8.78 2.94 2.49
CA TYR A 55 7.49 2.76 1.86
C TYR A 55 7.66 1.75 0.74
N THR A 56 6.82 0.74 0.74
CA THR A 56 6.83 -0.33 -0.25
C THR A 56 5.41 -0.83 -0.47
N GLN A 57 5.11 -1.25 -1.69
CA GLN A 57 3.83 -1.81 -2.06
C GLN A 57 4.06 -3.19 -2.66
N PHE A 58 3.21 -4.14 -2.30
CA PHE A 58 3.29 -5.51 -2.77
C PHE A 58 1.89 -6.01 -3.13
N ALA A 59 1.82 -7.01 -4.00
CA ALA A 59 0.60 -7.80 -4.13
C ALA A 59 0.32 -8.52 -2.81
N ALA A 60 -0.94 -8.58 -2.39
CA ALA A 60 -1.33 -9.24 -1.16
C ALA A 60 -1.33 -10.78 -1.32
N VAL A 61 -0.15 -11.37 -1.53
CA VAL A 61 0.05 -12.82 -1.68
C VAL A 61 1.05 -13.33 -0.63
N PRO A 62 0.93 -14.59 -0.17
CA PRO A 62 1.76 -15.13 0.91
C PRO A 62 3.27 -14.95 0.71
N ASP A 63 3.76 -15.12 -0.53
CA ASP A 63 5.17 -14.97 -0.87
C ASP A 63 5.74 -13.57 -0.56
N GLN A 64 4.88 -12.54 -0.51
CA GLN A 64 5.31 -11.17 -0.21
C GLN A 64 5.50 -10.90 1.28
N VAL A 65 5.02 -11.77 2.18
CA VAL A 65 5.23 -11.63 3.63
C VAL A 65 6.73 -11.68 3.95
N GLN A 66 7.46 -12.63 3.37
CA GLN A 66 8.91 -12.74 3.58
C GLN A 66 9.67 -11.54 3.00
N VAL A 67 9.22 -11.02 1.85
CA VAL A 67 9.81 -9.83 1.22
C VAL A 67 9.60 -8.60 2.09
N ALA A 68 8.39 -8.40 2.62
CA ALA A 68 8.06 -7.29 3.52
C ALA A 68 8.91 -7.35 4.80
N ARG A 69 9.00 -8.52 5.45
CA ARG A 69 9.84 -8.75 6.63
C ARG A 69 11.31 -8.37 6.39
N ALA A 70 11.87 -8.78 5.25
CA ALA A 70 13.26 -8.47 4.91
C ALA A 70 13.48 -6.95 4.75
N LYS A 71 12.55 -6.23 4.13
CA LYS A 71 12.60 -4.77 3.98
C LYS A 71 12.52 -4.04 5.32
N VAL A 72 11.63 -4.49 6.20
CA VAL A 72 11.49 -3.93 7.55
C VAL A 72 12.75 -4.17 8.37
N THR A 73 13.31 -5.38 8.31
CA THR A 73 14.53 -5.73 9.05
C THR A 73 15.74 -4.92 8.58
N ASP A 74 15.92 -4.76 7.27
CA ASP A 74 16.97 -3.89 6.70
C ASP A 74 16.81 -2.43 7.17
N TRP A 75 15.58 -1.91 7.17
CA TRP A 75 15.33 -0.56 7.69
C TRP A 75 15.65 -0.41 9.18
N ILE A 76 15.22 -1.36 10.02
CA ILE A 76 15.51 -1.41 11.47
C ILE A 76 17.03 -1.37 11.73
N GLN A 77 17.79 -2.16 10.96
CA GLN A 77 19.25 -2.18 11.07
C GLN A 77 19.87 -0.82 10.73
N ARG A 78 19.36 -0.15 9.68
CA ARG A 78 19.86 1.16 9.25
C ARG A 78 19.59 2.28 10.27
N ILE A 79 18.47 2.21 10.99
CA ILE A 79 18.12 3.20 12.02
C ILE A 79 18.71 2.87 13.40
N GLY A 80 19.38 1.73 13.53
CA GLY A 80 20.13 1.37 14.73
C GLY A 80 19.27 1.04 15.96
N LEU A 81 18.08 0.48 15.75
CA LEU A 81 17.26 0.00 16.87
C LEU A 81 17.94 -1.16 17.61
N SER A 82 17.67 -1.27 18.92
CA SER A 82 18.11 -2.43 19.70
C SER A 82 17.43 -3.71 19.21
N THR A 83 18.03 -4.86 19.48
CA THR A 83 17.48 -6.17 19.09
C THR A 83 16.04 -6.37 19.55
N ALA A 84 15.73 -6.03 20.81
CA ALA A 84 14.38 -6.18 21.36
C ALA A 84 13.37 -5.29 20.63
N GLN A 85 13.68 -4.00 20.47
CA GLN A 85 12.82 -3.07 19.73
C GLN A 85 12.64 -3.48 18.27
N GLY A 86 13.69 -3.98 17.63
CA GLY A 86 13.64 -4.48 16.27
C GLY A 86 12.72 -5.70 16.13
N GLN A 87 12.78 -6.64 17.08
CA GLN A 87 11.91 -7.81 17.12
C GLN A 87 10.44 -7.41 17.26
N ASP A 88 10.13 -6.44 18.13
CA ASP A 88 8.76 -5.95 18.31
C ASP A 88 8.20 -5.32 17.02
N VAL A 89 9.00 -4.52 16.32
CA VAL A 89 8.60 -3.90 15.04
C VAL A 89 8.38 -4.96 13.96
N VAL A 90 9.25 -5.96 13.86
CA VAL A 90 9.09 -7.05 12.89
C VAL A 90 7.82 -7.84 13.17
N LEU A 91 7.56 -8.19 14.43
CA LEU A 91 6.36 -8.92 14.82
C LEU A 91 5.08 -8.16 14.45
N ALA A 92 5.00 -6.88 14.80
CA ALA A 92 3.85 -6.05 14.47
C ALA A 92 3.65 -5.90 12.94
N ALA A 93 4.75 -5.77 12.19
CA ALA A 93 4.68 -5.68 10.73
C ALA A 93 4.22 -7.00 10.10
N ASP A 94 4.69 -8.15 10.59
CA ASP A 94 4.27 -9.45 10.08
C ASP A 94 2.79 -9.71 10.31
N GLU A 95 2.27 -9.38 11.50
CA GLU A 95 0.86 -9.54 11.83
C GLU A 95 0.01 -8.65 10.91
N ALA A 96 0.38 -7.38 10.75
CA ALA A 96 -0.32 -6.46 9.88
C ALA A 96 -0.33 -6.92 8.41
N VAL A 97 0.81 -7.39 7.89
CA VAL A 97 0.91 -7.88 6.51
C VAL A 97 0.17 -9.19 6.32
N SER A 98 0.24 -10.11 7.28
CA SER A 98 -0.48 -11.40 7.22
C SER A 98 -1.99 -11.16 7.23
N ASN A 99 -2.48 -10.28 8.12
CA ASN A 99 -3.88 -9.88 8.14
C ASN A 99 -4.31 -9.25 6.80
N ALA A 100 -3.46 -8.44 6.18
CA ALA A 100 -3.75 -7.87 4.87
C ALA A 100 -3.85 -8.94 3.77
N VAL A 101 -2.94 -9.93 3.77
CA VAL A 101 -2.95 -11.04 2.80
C VAL A 101 -4.18 -11.93 3.00
N ASP A 102 -4.47 -12.33 4.24
CA ASP A 102 -5.57 -13.24 4.57
C ASP A 102 -6.95 -12.64 4.25
N HIS A 103 -7.06 -11.31 4.28
CA HIS A 103 -8.32 -10.59 4.04
C HIS A 103 -8.37 -9.87 2.69
N ALA A 104 -7.34 -9.95 1.84
CA ALA A 104 -7.29 -9.22 0.58
C ALA A 104 -8.32 -9.71 -0.45
N TYR A 105 -8.67 -10.99 -0.42
CA TYR A 105 -9.55 -11.60 -1.43
C TYR A 105 -10.68 -12.42 -0.80
N PRO A 106 -11.63 -11.77 -0.12
CA PRO A 106 -12.74 -12.45 0.54
C PRO A 106 -13.63 -13.22 -0.46
N ASP A 107 -13.64 -12.82 -1.74
CA ASP A 107 -14.46 -13.42 -2.80
C ASP A 107 -13.67 -14.30 -3.79
N ALA A 108 -12.37 -14.53 -3.56
CA ALA A 108 -11.60 -15.40 -4.45
C ALA A 108 -11.89 -16.88 -4.13
N PRO A 109 -12.17 -17.73 -5.15
CA PRO A 109 -12.30 -19.17 -4.91
C PRO A 109 -10.99 -19.69 -4.31
N ALA A 110 -11.11 -20.49 -3.24
CA ALA A 110 -9.98 -21.14 -2.58
C ALA A 110 -9.09 -21.80 -3.65
N ARG A 111 -7.81 -21.46 -3.63
CA ARG A 111 -6.82 -21.94 -4.61
C ARG A 111 -6.26 -23.29 -4.20
#